data_AF-A0A7G8DL61-F1
#
_entry.id   AF-A0A7G8DL61-F1
#
_cell.length_a   1.000
_cell.length_b   1.000
_cell.length_c   1.000
_cell.angle_alpha   90.00
_cell.angle_beta   90.00
_cell.angle_gamma   90.00
#
_symmetry.space_group_name_H-M   'P 1'
#
loop_
_entity.id
_entity.type
_entity.pdbx_description
1 polymer ?
#
loop_
_entity_poly.entity_id
_entity_poly.type
_entity_poly.pdbx_seq_one_letter_code
_entity_poly.pdbx_strand_id
1 'polypeptide(L)'
;MTLGSCDEIAHHYRRHFHNFLDDLTIDPSAPNWLEQVGDGEPALRDAMRRTGLIGLTREQLLEKRDDYVKRIEAGEEPYSSKLYGTEYIPAN
;
A
#
# COMPACT_ATOMS: atom_id res chain seq x y z
N MET A 1 7.32 18.47 -15.30
CA MET A 1 6.65 17.16 -15.42
C MET A 1 5.18 17.40 -15.16
N THR A 2 4.33 17.22 -16.16
CA THR A 2 2.88 17.17 -15.95
C THR A 2 2.62 15.89 -15.18
N LEU A 3 2.15 16.01 -13.94
CA LEU A 3 1.60 14.90 -13.19
C LEU A 3 0.52 14.27 -14.06
N GLY A 4 0.76 13.02 -14.47
CA GLY A 4 -0.18 12.22 -15.22
C GLY A 4 -1.56 12.22 -14.54
N SER A 5 -2.61 12.00 -15.31
CA SER A 5 -4.00 11.95 -14.83
C SER A 5 -4.10 11.15 -13.51
N CYS A 6 -5.05 11.48 -12.64
CA CYS A 6 -5.19 10.84 -11.31
C CYS A 6 -5.07 9.29 -11.34
N ASP A 7 -5.47 8.65 -12.44
CA ASP A 7 -5.27 7.23 -12.71
C ASP A 7 -3.80 6.76 -12.77
N GLU A 8 -2.87 7.53 -13.34
CA GLU A 8 -1.44 7.18 -13.37
C GLU A 8 -0.80 7.27 -11.99
N ILE A 9 -1.16 8.30 -11.21
CA ILE A 9 -0.74 8.44 -9.82
C ILE A 9 -1.31 7.28 -8.99
N ALA A 10 -2.60 6.97 -9.16
CA ALA A 10 -3.24 5.85 -8.50
C ALA A 10 -2.52 4.55 -8.82
N HIS A 11 -2.22 4.29 -10.09
CA HIS A 11 -1.53 3.08 -10.51
C HIS A 11 -0.13 2.96 -9.90
N HIS A 12 0.64 4.06 -9.92
CA HIS A 12 2.00 4.09 -9.37
C HIS A 12 2.01 3.81 -7.86
N TYR A 13 1.15 4.48 -7.09
CA TYR A 13 1.11 4.37 -5.63
C TYR A 13 0.26 3.21 -5.11
N ARG A 14 -0.54 2.55 -5.96
CA ARG A 14 -1.32 1.37 -5.55
C ARG A 14 -0.43 0.20 -5.16
N ARG A 15 0.65 -0.05 -5.91
CA ARG A 15 1.63 -1.10 -5.54
C ARG A 15 2.23 -0.81 -4.17
N HIS A 16 2.61 0.44 -3.95
CA HIS A 16 3.16 0.91 -2.68
C HIS A 16 2.17 0.77 -1.51
N PHE A 17 0.88 1.07 -1.74
CA PHE A 17 -0.17 0.87 -0.75
C PHE A 17 -0.39 -0.61 -0.43
N HIS A 18 -0.31 -1.51 -1.41
CA HIS A 18 -0.39 -2.94 -1.15
C HIS A 18 0.78 -3.46 -0.33
N ASN A 19 2.02 -3.00 -0.58
CA ASN A 19 3.15 -3.33 0.28
C ASN A 19 2.93 -2.85 1.72
N PHE A 20 2.35 -1.66 1.89
CA PHE A 20 1.97 -1.18 3.22
C PHE A 20 0.88 -2.06 3.88
N LEU A 21 -0.10 -2.56 3.12
CA LEU A 21 -1.08 -3.52 3.66
C LEU A 21 -0.41 -4.83 4.09
N ASP A 22 0.60 -5.29 3.35
CA ASP A 22 1.42 -6.45 3.71
C ASP A 22 2.17 -6.21 5.02
N ASP A 23 2.83 -5.05 5.16
CA ASP A 23 3.49 -4.63 6.39
C ASP A 23 2.50 -4.59 7.57
N LEU A 24 1.26 -4.13 7.34
CA LEU A 24 0.19 -4.10 8.36
C LEU A 24 -0.30 -5.50 8.79
N THR A 25 -0.04 -6.55 8.00
CA THR A 25 -0.28 -7.94 8.43
C THR A 25 0.77 -8.41 9.45
N ILE A 26 2.00 -7.91 9.34
CA ILE A 26 3.12 -8.24 10.23
C ILE A 26 3.10 -7.34 11.47
N ASP A 27 2.95 -6.03 11.27
CA ASP A 27 2.87 -5.02 12.32
C ASP A 27 1.65 -4.10 12.11
N PRO A 28 0.54 -4.34 12.85
CA PRO A 28 -0.68 -3.54 12.70
C PRO A 28 -0.50 -2.08 13.18
N SER A 29 0.61 -1.75 13.84
CA SER A 29 0.95 -0.40 14.27
C SER A 29 1.77 0.38 13.24
N ALA A 30 2.24 -0.26 12.16
CA ALA A 30 3.08 0.36 11.14
C ALA A 30 2.49 1.69 10.64
N PRO A 31 3.30 2.76 10.55
CA PRO A 31 2.85 4.06 10.06
C PRO A 31 2.63 4.02 8.54
N ASN A 32 1.61 4.73 8.06
CA ASN A 32 1.38 4.87 6.61
C ASN A 32 2.41 5.83 6.01
N TRP A 33 3.51 5.28 5.51
CA TRP A 33 4.61 6.04 4.92
C TRP A 33 4.21 6.79 3.65
N LEU A 34 3.09 6.45 3.00
CA LEU A 34 2.56 7.19 1.86
C LEU A 34 2.10 8.60 2.22
N GLU A 35 1.74 8.84 3.49
CA GLU A 35 1.41 10.20 3.94
C GLU A 35 2.63 11.12 3.86
N GLN A 36 3.83 10.61 4.12
CA GLN A 36 5.09 11.35 4.03
C GLN A 36 5.50 11.62 2.57
N VAL A 37 5.17 10.71 1.65
CA VAL A 37 5.43 10.91 0.21
C VAL A 37 4.61 12.07 -0.35
N GLY A 38 3.38 12.24 0.14
CA GLY A 38 2.51 13.35 -0.25
C GLY A 38 2.88 14.72 0.34
N ASP A 39 3.76 14.79 1.36
CA ASP A 39 4.08 16.08 2.01
C ASP A 39 4.92 17.02 1.12
N GLY A 40 5.68 16.48 0.15
CA GLY A 40 6.49 17.27 -0.78
C GLY A 40 5.69 17.92 -1.91
N GLU A 41 4.48 17.43 -2.20
CA GLU A 41 3.70 17.86 -3.36
C GLU A 41 2.19 17.84 -3.07
N PRO A 42 1.55 19.01 -2.85
CA PRO A 42 0.14 19.09 -2.44
C PRO A 42 -0.85 18.48 -3.45
N ALA A 43 -0.56 18.60 -4.75
CA ALA A 43 -1.38 18.03 -5.82
C ALA A 43 -1.37 16.50 -5.79
N LEU A 44 -0.20 15.90 -5.55
CA LEU A 44 -0.04 14.47 -5.34
C LEU A 44 -0.77 14.00 -4.08
N ARG A 45 -0.65 14.74 -2.97
CA ARG A 45 -1.39 14.45 -1.75
C ARG A 45 -2.89 14.41 -1.99
N ASP A 46 -3.42 15.40 -2.70
CA ASP A 46 -4.85 15.47 -3.01
C ASP A 46 -5.29 14.31 -3.93
N ALA A 47 -4.49 13.98 -4.94
CA ALA A 47 -4.73 12.83 -5.81
C ALA A 47 -4.73 11.51 -5.02
N MET A 48 -3.71 11.25 -4.19
CA MET A 48 -3.59 10.05 -3.36
C MET A 48 -4.73 9.94 -2.33
N ARG A 49 -5.19 11.08 -1.80
CA ARG A 49 -6.33 11.15 -0.88
C ARG A 49 -7.63 10.80 -1.60
N ARG A 50 -7.87 11.36 -2.80
CA ARG A 50 -9.06 11.05 -3.62
C ARG A 50 -9.10 9.58 -4.04
N THR A 51 -7.95 8.97 -4.25
CA THR A 51 -7.84 7.54 -4.58
C THR A 51 -7.92 6.62 -3.35
N GLY A 52 -8.01 7.18 -2.14
CA GLY A 52 -8.10 6.41 -0.90
C GLY A 52 -6.82 5.67 -0.51
N LEU A 53 -5.65 6.18 -0.90
CA LEU A 53 -4.34 5.63 -0.52
C LEU A 53 -3.79 6.26 0.77
N ILE A 54 -4.21 7.49 1.07
CA ILE A 54 -3.83 8.25 2.27
C ILE A 54 -5.04 8.93 2.91
N GLY A 55 -4.89 9.46 4.12
CA GLY A 55 -5.98 10.12 4.85
C GLY A 55 -7.06 9.16 5.35
N LEU A 56 -6.74 7.87 5.44
CA LEU A 56 -7.58 6.83 6.04
C LEU A 56 -7.34 6.77 7.55
N THR A 57 -8.39 6.51 8.31
CA THR A 57 -8.25 6.22 9.74
C THR A 57 -7.56 4.87 9.96
N ARG A 58 -7.04 4.63 11.16
CA ARG A 58 -6.44 3.32 11.50
C ARG A 58 -7.43 2.17 11.28
N GLU A 59 -8.69 2.35 11.67
CA GLU A 59 -9.74 1.35 11.47
C GLU A 59 -9.96 1.05 9.98
N GLN A 60 -10.01 2.09 9.14
CA GLN A 60 -10.14 1.92 7.69
C GLN A 60 -8.92 1.23 7.06
N LEU A 61 -7.71 1.47 7.60
CA LEU A 61 -6.50 0.78 7.16
C LEU A 61 -6.53 -0.71 7.51
N LEU A 62 -6.99 -1.05 8.72
CA LEU A 62 -7.12 -2.45 9.14
C LEU A 62 -8.22 -3.18 8.36
N GLU A 63 -9.33 -2.52 8.05
CA GLU A 63 -10.37 -3.08 7.18
C GLU A 63 -9.80 -3.40 5.78
N LYS A 64 -9.05 -2.47 5.17
CA LYS A 64 -8.39 -2.70 3.88
C LYS A 64 -7.35 -3.82 3.93
N ARG A 65 -6.62 -3.95 5.04
CA ARG A 65 -5.70 -5.08 5.28
C ARG A 65 -6.50 -6.39 5.32
N ASP A 66 -7.61 -6.44 6.04
CA ASP A 66 -8.41 -7.66 6.18
C ASP A 66 -9.03 -8.07 4.83
N ASP A 67 -9.49 -7.11 4.02
CA ASP A 67 -9.91 -7.36 2.63
C ASP A 67 -8.75 -7.88 1.77
N TYR A 68 -7.55 -7.32 1.92
CA TYR A 68 -6.36 -7.80 1.22
C TYR A 68 -5.99 -9.24 1.61
N VAL A 69 -6.02 -9.56 2.92
CA VAL A 69 -5.77 -10.92 3.41
C VAL A 69 -6.81 -11.89 2.88
N LYS A 70 -8.10 -11.56 2.93
CA LYS A 70 -9.18 -12.40 2.36
C LYS A 70 -8.96 -12.72 0.89
N ARG A 71 -8.45 -11.77 0.10
CA ARG A 71 -8.14 -11.98 -1.32
C ARG A 71 -6.97 -12.93 -1.51
N ILE A 72 -5.91 -12.80 -0.70
CA ILE A 72 -4.80 -13.76 -0.69
C ILE A 72 -5.29 -15.16 -0.30
N GLU A 73 -6.11 -15.27 0.74
CA GLU A 73 -6.70 -16.54 1.19
C GLU A 73 -7.61 -17.16 0.13
N ALA A 74 -8.28 -16.34 -0.68
CA ALA A 74 -9.07 -16.77 -1.83
C ALA A 74 -8.21 -17.23 -3.04
N GLY A 75 -6.87 -17.17 -2.92
CA GLY A 75 -5.93 -17.61 -3.93
C GLY A 75 -5.52 -16.55 -4.94
N GLU A 76 -5.83 -15.27 -4.70
CA GLU A 76 -5.24 -14.19 -5.49
C GLU A 76 -3.75 -14.04 -5.13
N GLU A 77 -2.89 -13.89 -6.15
CA GLU A 77 -1.49 -13.61 -5.91
C GLU A 77 -1.36 -12.26 -5.17
N PRO A 78 -0.58 -12.20 -4.08
CA PRO A 78 -0.25 -10.92 -3.49
C PRO A 78 0.40 -10.04 -4.56
N TYR A 79 0.13 -8.73 -4.51
CA TYR A 79 0.75 -7.75 -5.43
C TYR A 79 2.29 -7.71 -5.31
N SER A 80 2.84 -8.41 -4.31
CA SER A 80 4.23 -8.83 -4.16
C SER A 80 4.67 -9.80 -5.27
N SER A 81 4.83 -9.27 -6.48
CA SER A 81 5.75 -9.88 -7.44
C SER A 81 7.17 -9.50 -7.03
N LYS A 82 7.89 -10.47 -6.46
CA LYS A 82 9.35 -10.64 -6.52
C LYS A 82 10.14 -9.33 -6.65
N LEU A 83 10.76 -8.88 -5.56
CA LEU A 83 11.99 -8.05 -5.49
C LEU A 83 11.91 -7.20 -4.22
N TYR A 84 12.34 -7.75 -3.09
CA TYR A 84 13.26 -7.16 -2.09
C TYR A 84 13.25 -8.13 -0.90
N GLY A 85 14.45 -8.52 -0.49
CA GLY A 85 14.71 -9.84 0.07
C GLY A 85 14.24 -10.07 1.50
N THR A 86 13.78 -11.30 1.74
CA THR A 86 14.17 -12.06 2.91
C THR A 86 14.56 -13.43 2.40
N GLU A 87 15.82 -13.82 2.63
CA GLU A 87 16.32 -15.15 2.36
C GLU A 87 15.38 -16.19 2.99
N TYR A 88 14.86 -17.09 2.16
CA TYR A 88 14.27 -18.32 2.65
C TYR A 88 15.41 -19.12 3.31
N ILE A 89 15.43 -19.16 4.65
CA ILE A 89 16.26 -20.09 5.40
C ILE A 89 15.44 -21.36 5.60
N PRO A 90 15.70 -22.46 4.87
CA PRO A 90 15.10 -23.74 5.22
C PRO A 90 15.68 -24.21 6.55
N ALA A 91 14.80 -24.52 7.50
CA ALA A 91 15.20 -25.21 8.72
C ALA A 91 15.73 -26.61 8.36
N ASN A 92 17.01 -26.85 8.61
CA ASN A 92 17.57 -28.18 8.81
C ASN A 92 18.80 -28.13 9.72
#